data_AF-A0A5E4L8F3-F1
#
_entry.id   AF-A0A5E4L8F3-F1
#
_cell.length_a   1.000
_cell.length_b   1.000
_cell.length_c   1.000
_cell.angle_alpha   90.00
_cell.angle_beta   90.00
_cell.angle_gamma   90.00
#
_symmetry.space_group_name_H-M   'P 1'
#
loop_
_entity.id
_entity.type
_entity.pdbx_description
1 polymer ?
#
loop_
_entity_poly.entity_id
_entity_poly.type
_entity_poly.pdbx_seq_one_letter_code
_entity_poly.pdbx_strand_id
1 'polypeptide(L)'
;MIVNFQLTNVESKAYTATEDVRKYKNININYDVNLKNPSIVVQHTPLGEKSVLRVEYTFAINYLSPNIGHIRFEGLSDYYSEEDLKALKEKWDAGNAPGDVQNELANTMVANLAPLALMLSKALGLPPSMPVPVINFQQAQQKKKEEPTYYHG
;
A
#
# COMPACT_ATOMS: atom_id res chain seq x y z
N MET A 1 -6.85 14.79 -4.20
CA MET A 1 -7.53 13.49 -4.04
C MET A 1 -7.17 12.55 -5.17
N ILE A 2 -6.99 11.26 -4.89
CA ILE A 2 -6.80 10.22 -5.92
C ILE A 2 -8.11 9.96 -6.67
N VAL A 3 -8.07 10.06 -8.00
CA VAL A 3 -9.23 9.85 -8.88
C VAL A 3 -9.11 8.62 -9.76
N ASN A 4 -7.90 8.10 -9.93
CA ASN A 4 -7.67 6.86 -10.67
C ASN A 4 -6.45 6.13 -10.09
N PHE A 5 -6.51 4.80 -10.13
CA PHE A 5 -5.44 3.91 -9.71
C PHE A 5 -5.40 2.73 -10.67
N GLN A 6 -4.26 2.55 -11.34
CA GLN A 6 -4.07 1.53 -12.36
C GLN A 6 -2.83 0.72 -12.04
N LEU A 7 -2.97 -0.60 -12.05
CA LEU A 7 -1.87 -1.55 -12.00
C LEU A 7 -1.46 -1.89 -13.43
N THR A 8 -0.18 -1.73 -13.78
CA THR A 8 0.32 -1.99 -15.13
C THR A 8 1.17 -3.26 -15.17
N ASN A 9 1.91 -3.56 -14.12
CA ASN A 9 2.78 -4.73 -14.06
C ASN A 9 2.79 -5.37 -12.66
N VAL A 10 2.90 -6.69 -12.65
CA VAL A 10 3.05 -7.51 -11.44
C VAL A 10 4.16 -8.52 -11.70
N GLU A 11 5.25 -8.39 -10.95
CA GLU A 11 6.33 -9.37 -10.95
C GLU A 11 6.37 -10.05 -9.59
N SER A 12 6.48 -11.37 -9.57
CA SER A 12 6.64 -12.10 -8.31
C SER A 12 7.42 -13.39 -8.53
N LYS A 13 8.28 -13.72 -7.57
CA LYS A 13 9.16 -14.89 -7.65
C LYS A 13 9.52 -15.40 -6.28
N ALA A 14 9.40 -16.72 -6.09
CA ALA A 14 10.03 -17.44 -4.99
C ALA A 14 11.38 -17.98 -5.46
N TYR A 15 12.41 -17.85 -4.61
CA TYR A 15 13.76 -18.33 -4.88
C TYR A 15 14.07 -19.67 -4.21
N THR A 16 13.24 -20.08 -3.27
CA THR A 16 13.41 -21.31 -2.49
C THR A 16 12.18 -22.19 -2.61
N ALA A 17 12.35 -23.51 -2.52
CA ALA A 17 11.23 -24.44 -2.49
C ALA A 17 10.33 -24.17 -1.27
N THR A 18 9.02 -24.30 -1.43
CA THR A 18 8.02 -24.02 -0.39
C THR A 18 8.27 -24.81 0.91
N GLU A 19 8.81 -26.02 0.80
CA GLU A 19 9.15 -26.88 1.93
C GLU A 19 10.29 -26.31 2.80
N ASP A 20 11.23 -25.59 2.18
CA ASP A 20 12.36 -24.97 2.84
C ASP A 20 12.01 -23.62 3.45
N VAL A 21 11.06 -22.88 2.86
CA VAL A 21 10.59 -21.58 3.38
C VAL A 21 10.15 -21.71 4.84
N ARG A 22 9.46 -22.80 5.19
CA ARG A 22 8.97 -23.08 6.56
C ARG A 22 10.09 -23.32 7.59
N LYS A 23 11.30 -23.65 7.13
CA LYS A 23 12.45 -23.89 8.01
C LYS A 23 13.07 -22.58 8.49
N TYR A 24 12.92 -21.50 7.72
CA TYR A 24 13.43 -20.19 8.09
C TYR A 24 12.55 -19.57 9.18
N LYS A 25 13.18 -19.25 10.31
CA LYS A 25 12.59 -18.45 11.38
C LYS A 25 13.02 -16.99 11.19
N ASN A 26 12.11 -16.06 11.41
CA ASN A 26 12.38 -14.62 11.39
C ASN A 26 12.81 -14.04 10.03
N ILE A 27 12.06 -14.35 8.97
CA ILE A 27 12.27 -13.72 7.66
C ILE A 27 11.99 -12.22 7.77
N ASN A 28 12.92 -11.39 7.31
CA ASN A 28 12.76 -9.94 7.30
C ASN A 28 11.97 -9.52 6.06
N ILE A 29 10.79 -8.95 6.26
CA ILE A 29 9.96 -8.43 5.16
C ILE A 29 10.18 -6.92 5.08
N ASN A 30 10.80 -6.48 3.98
CA ASN A 30 11.02 -5.07 3.70
C ASN A 30 10.02 -4.57 2.65
N TYR A 31 9.50 -3.37 2.87
CA TYR A 31 8.57 -2.67 1.98
C TYR A 31 9.28 -1.46 1.39
N ASP A 32 9.29 -1.36 0.07
CA ASP A 32 9.84 -0.23 -0.66
C ASP A 32 8.74 0.41 -1.51
N VAL A 33 8.54 1.71 -1.34
CA VAL A 33 7.53 2.51 -2.03
C VAL A 33 8.27 3.62 -2.76
N ASN A 34 8.09 3.69 -4.07
CA ASN A 34 8.68 4.72 -4.91
C ASN A 34 7.61 5.39 -5.77
N LEU A 35 7.63 6.72 -5.81
CA LEU A 35 6.74 7.57 -6.57
C LEU A 35 7.58 8.46 -7.50
N LYS A 36 7.42 8.30 -8.81
CA LYS A 36 8.29 8.92 -9.82
C LYS A 36 7.51 9.44 -11.02
N ASN A 37 8.21 10.16 -11.89
CA ASN A 37 7.73 10.61 -13.20
C ASN A 37 6.36 11.33 -13.13
N PRO A 38 6.23 12.39 -12.31
CA PRO A 38 5.01 13.18 -12.26
C PRO A 38 4.75 13.82 -13.64
N SER A 39 3.53 13.68 -14.16
CA SER A 39 3.12 14.23 -15.45
C SER A 39 1.71 14.79 -15.35
N ILE A 40 1.42 15.89 -16.04
CA ILE A 40 0.05 16.44 -16.08
C ILE A 40 -0.64 15.84 -17.30
N VAL A 41 -1.77 15.21 -17.07
CA VAL A 41 -2.59 14.61 -18.12
C VAL A 41 -4.02 15.13 -18.01
N VAL A 42 -4.69 15.28 -19.16
CA VAL A 42 -6.12 15.63 -19.21
C VAL A 42 -6.92 14.34 -19.21
N GLN A 43 -7.77 14.17 -18.19
CA GLN A 43 -8.75 13.10 -18.15
C GLN A 43 -10.11 13.59 -18.65
N HIS A 44 -10.72 12.79 -19.52
CA HIS A 44 -12.08 13.00 -19.98
C HIS A 44 -13.03 12.29 -19.02
N THR A 45 -13.79 13.06 -18.27
CA THR A 45 -14.83 12.53 -17.38
C THR A 45 -16.21 12.83 -17.98
N PRO A 46 -17.27 12.13 -17.55
CA PRO A 46 -18.65 12.49 -17.95
C PRO A 46 -19.05 13.93 -17.60
N LEU A 47 -18.32 14.59 -16.69
CA LEU A 47 -18.54 15.96 -16.25
C LEU A 47 -17.61 16.98 -16.95
N GLY A 48 -16.87 16.56 -17.97
CA GLY A 48 -15.93 17.39 -18.73
C GLY A 48 -14.47 16.97 -18.57
N GLU A 49 -13.59 17.77 -19.16
CA GLU A 49 -12.14 17.59 -19.09
C GLU A 49 -11.59 18.13 -17.78
N LYS A 50 -10.81 17.30 -17.07
CA LYS A 50 -10.08 17.70 -15.87
C LYS A 50 -8.61 17.37 -16.02
N SER A 51 -7.75 18.32 -15.67
CA SER A 51 -6.32 18.05 -15.54
C SER A 51 -6.05 17.31 -14.24
N VAL A 52 -5.16 16.32 -14.29
CA VAL A 52 -4.72 15.54 -13.13
C VAL A 52 -3.21 15.37 -13.18
N LEU A 53 -2.60 15.22 -12.02
CA LEU A 53 -1.20 14.82 -11.88
C LEU A 53 -1.11 13.30 -11.85
N ARG A 54 -0.59 12.71 -12.91
CA ARG A 54 -0.27 11.29 -13.02
C ARG A 54 1.12 11.02 -12.45
N VAL A 55 1.20 10.08 -11.52
CA VAL A 55 2.44 9.64 -10.90
C VAL A 55 2.62 8.15 -11.15
N GLU A 56 3.81 7.76 -11.60
CA GLU A 56 4.19 6.35 -11.67
C GLU A 56 4.58 5.85 -10.29
N TYR A 57 4.03 4.71 -9.89
CA TYR A 57 4.38 4.10 -8.62
C TYR A 57 5.08 2.76 -8.81
N THR A 58 5.92 2.42 -7.84
CA THR A 58 6.46 1.08 -7.65
C THR A 58 6.31 0.70 -6.18
N PHE A 59 5.76 -0.47 -5.94
CA PHE A 59 5.67 -1.05 -4.60
C PHE A 59 6.31 -2.43 -4.59
N ALA A 60 7.37 -2.61 -3.81
CA ALA A 60 8.08 -3.87 -3.69
C ALA A 60 8.03 -4.41 -2.26
N ILE A 61 7.78 -5.72 -2.16
CA ILE A 61 7.81 -6.49 -0.93
C ILE A 61 8.92 -7.52 -1.09
N ASN A 62 10.00 -7.34 -0.32
CA ASN A 62 11.21 -8.14 -0.41
C ASN A 62 11.34 -9.00 0.84
N TYR A 63 11.49 -10.31 0.65
CA TYR A 63 11.69 -11.27 1.74
C TYR A 63 13.18 -11.54 1.89
N LEU A 64 13.81 -10.87 2.85
CA LEU A 64 15.25 -10.82 3.07
C LEU A 64 15.67 -11.69 4.27
N SER A 65 16.95 -12.05 4.30
CA SER A 65 17.63 -12.77 5.39
C SER A 65 16.92 -14.06 5.85
N PRO A 66 16.88 -15.13 5.03
CA PRO A 66 17.49 -15.25 3.70
C PRO A 66 16.59 -14.68 2.58
N ASN A 67 17.20 -14.41 1.42
CA ASN A 67 16.44 -13.96 0.25
C ASN A 67 15.61 -15.11 -0.33
N ILE A 68 14.32 -15.17 0.03
CA ILE A 68 13.42 -16.27 -0.37
C ILE A 68 12.45 -15.88 -1.48
N GLY A 69 12.34 -14.59 -1.81
CA GLY A 69 11.46 -14.13 -2.87
C GLY A 69 11.15 -12.65 -2.81
N HIS A 70 10.38 -12.20 -3.78
CA HIS A 70 9.86 -10.85 -3.84
C HIS A 70 8.52 -10.78 -4.58
N ILE A 71 7.79 -9.69 -4.33
CA ILE A 71 6.60 -9.29 -5.07
C ILE A 71 6.77 -7.80 -5.41
N ARG A 72 6.62 -7.42 -6.67
CA ARG A 72 6.76 -6.05 -7.15
C ARG A 72 5.55 -5.68 -7.99
N PHE A 73 4.99 -4.52 -7.68
CA PHE A 73 3.88 -3.90 -8.40
C PHE A 73 4.35 -2.60 -9.02
N GLU A 74 3.92 -2.36 -10.25
CA GLU A 74 4.14 -1.09 -10.93
C GLU A 74 2.83 -0.60 -11.53
N GLY A 75 2.66 0.72 -11.57
CA GLY A 75 1.43 1.29 -12.09
C GLY A 75 1.42 2.80 -12.10
N LEU A 76 0.22 3.33 -12.27
CA LEU A 76 -0.07 4.75 -12.39
C LEU A 76 -1.15 5.13 -11.39
N SER A 77 -1.00 6.29 -10.77
CA SER A 77 -2.06 6.89 -9.98
C SER A 77 -2.26 8.34 -10.39
N ASP A 78 -3.52 8.73 -10.55
CA ASP A 78 -3.88 10.08 -10.95
C ASP A 78 -4.45 10.85 -9.76
N TYR A 79 -3.83 11.97 -9.46
CA TYR A 79 -4.17 12.87 -8.38
C TYR A 79 -4.81 14.14 -8.94
N TYR A 80 -6.01 14.47 -8.46
CA TYR A 80 -6.71 15.71 -8.76
C TYR A 80 -6.56 16.70 -7.60
N SER A 81 -6.31 17.96 -7.93
CA SER A 81 -6.40 19.09 -7.00
C SER A 81 -7.04 20.28 -7.71
N GLU A 82 -7.71 21.13 -6.93
CA GLU A 82 -8.15 22.45 -7.40
C GLU A 82 -7.00 23.47 -7.43
N GLU A 83 -5.89 23.16 -6.77
CA GLU A 83 -4.66 23.97 -6.80
C GLU A 83 -3.91 23.82 -8.14
N ASP A 84 -2.94 24.72 -8.37
CA ASP A 84 -2.13 24.70 -9.58
C ASP A 84 -1.24 23.44 -9.67
N LEU A 85 -1.68 22.50 -10.52
CA LEU A 85 -0.97 21.25 -10.79
C LEU A 85 0.42 21.46 -11.42
N LYS A 86 0.67 22.58 -12.11
CA LYS A 86 1.99 22.89 -12.65
C LYS A 86 2.97 23.18 -11.53
N ALA A 87 2.59 24.06 -10.61
CA ALA A 87 3.39 24.34 -9.42
C ALA A 87 3.63 23.08 -8.57
N LEU A 88 2.62 22.21 -8.45
CA LEU A 88 2.77 20.92 -7.77
C LEU A 88 3.79 20.01 -8.48
N LYS A 89 3.71 19.90 -9.81
CA LYS A 89 4.66 19.12 -10.62
C LYS A 89 6.09 19.66 -10.48
N GLU A 90 6.28 20.98 -10.55
CA GLU A 90 7.60 21.62 -10.41
C GLU A 90 8.24 21.33 -9.06
N LYS A 91 7.45 21.39 -7.97
CA LYS A 91 7.92 20.99 -6.64
C LYS A 91 8.37 19.54 -6.61
N TRP A 92 7.62 18.65 -7.27
CA TRP A 92 7.94 17.23 -7.35
C TRP A 92 9.23 16.98 -8.13
N ASP A 93 9.39 17.61 -9.30
CA ASP A 93 10.59 17.51 -10.13
C ASP A 93 11.84 18.04 -9.39
N ALA A 94 11.67 19.03 -8.52
CA ALA A 94 12.72 19.56 -7.65
C ALA A 94 13.03 18.68 -6.43
N GLY A 95 12.38 17.51 -6.28
CA GLY A 95 12.55 16.61 -5.14
C GLY A 95 11.86 17.08 -3.86
N ASN A 96 10.98 18.09 -3.95
CA ASN A 96 10.25 18.69 -2.84
C ASN A 96 8.74 18.39 -2.93
N ALA A 97 8.40 17.16 -3.33
CA ALA A 97 7.02 16.72 -3.43
C ALA A 97 6.29 16.92 -2.08
N PRO A 98 5.08 17.53 -2.06
CA PRO A 98 4.34 17.73 -0.82
C PRO A 98 4.06 16.41 -0.09
N GLY A 99 4.33 16.38 1.22
CA GLY A 99 4.25 15.15 2.01
C GLY A 99 2.83 14.61 2.15
N ASP A 100 1.83 15.49 2.17
CA ASP A 100 0.41 15.13 2.18
C ASP A 100 0.01 14.36 0.91
N VAL A 101 0.42 14.84 -0.27
CA VAL A 101 0.15 14.18 -1.56
C VAL A 101 0.87 12.84 -1.64
N GLN A 102 2.13 12.78 -1.22
CA GLN A 102 2.90 11.53 -1.17
C GLN A 102 2.26 10.49 -0.23
N ASN A 103 1.83 10.93 0.96
CA ASN A 103 1.16 10.06 1.92
C ASN A 103 -0.17 9.54 1.39
N GLU A 104 -0.95 10.38 0.73
CA GLU A 104 -2.21 9.96 0.11
C GLU A 104 -1.95 8.88 -0.96
N LEU A 105 -1.02 9.13 -1.89
CA LEU A 105 -0.62 8.16 -2.93
C LEU A 105 -0.13 6.84 -2.33
N ALA A 106 0.75 6.89 -1.33
CA ALA A 106 1.30 5.71 -0.69
C ALA A 106 0.24 4.89 0.05
N ASN A 107 -0.66 5.55 0.79
CA ASN A 107 -1.73 4.88 1.52
C ASN A 107 -2.75 4.25 0.56
N THR A 108 -3.14 4.96 -0.49
CA THR A 108 -4.03 4.42 -1.53
C THR A 108 -3.39 3.22 -2.23
N MET A 109 -2.10 3.29 -2.54
CA MET A 109 -1.36 2.19 -3.15
C MET A 109 -1.34 0.95 -2.25
N VAL A 110 -1.00 1.10 -0.97
CA VAL A 110 -1.00 -0.03 -0.01
C VAL A 110 -2.42 -0.59 0.14
N ALA A 111 -3.44 0.25 0.27
CA ALA A 111 -4.82 -0.20 0.43
C ALA A 111 -5.32 -1.04 -0.76
N ASN A 112 -4.96 -0.65 -1.99
CA ASN A 112 -5.35 -1.38 -3.20
C ASN A 112 -4.52 -2.65 -3.42
N LEU A 113 -3.22 -2.63 -3.09
CA LEU A 113 -2.31 -3.73 -3.42
C LEU A 113 -2.15 -4.76 -2.30
N ALA A 114 -2.41 -4.41 -1.03
CA ALA A 114 -2.25 -5.33 0.10
C ALA A 114 -3.05 -6.64 -0.04
N PRO A 115 -4.33 -6.64 -0.49
CA PRO A 115 -5.08 -7.88 -0.71
C PRO A 115 -4.43 -8.76 -1.77
N LEU A 116 -4.01 -8.17 -2.89
CA LEU A 116 -3.36 -8.90 -3.99
C LEU A 116 -1.99 -9.45 -3.56
N ALA A 117 -1.22 -8.68 -2.81
CA ALA A 117 0.06 -9.10 -2.26
C ALA A 117 -0.08 -10.34 -1.36
N LEU A 118 -1.10 -10.35 -0.48
CA LEU A 118 -1.38 -11.51 0.38
C LEU A 118 -1.78 -12.75 -0.44
N MET A 119 -2.55 -12.56 -1.52
CA MET A 119 -2.91 -13.66 -2.42
C MET A 119 -1.67 -14.23 -3.12
N LEU A 120 -0.80 -13.36 -3.64
CA LEU A 120 0.43 -13.77 -4.32
C LEU A 120 1.41 -14.46 -3.36
N SER A 121 1.60 -13.91 -2.16
CA SER A 121 2.49 -14.53 -1.18
C SER A 121 2.03 -15.94 -0.82
N LYS A 122 0.71 -16.12 -0.64
CA LYS A 122 0.11 -17.44 -0.40
C LYS A 122 0.31 -18.38 -1.60
N ALA A 123 0.07 -17.91 -2.83
CA ALA A 123 0.22 -18.72 -4.04
C ALA A 123 1.67 -19.19 -4.26
N LEU A 124 2.64 -18.34 -3.91
CA LEU A 124 4.07 -18.63 -4.02
C LEU A 124 4.65 -19.42 -2.84
N GLY A 125 3.85 -19.69 -1.80
CA GLY A 125 4.35 -20.34 -0.58
C GLY A 125 5.27 -19.46 0.27
N LEU A 126 5.26 -18.14 0.05
CA LEU A 126 5.98 -17.16 0.84
C LEU A 126 5.20 -16.85 2.14
N PRO A 127 5.86 -16.36 3.21
CA PRO A 127 5.16 -15.85 4.37
C PRO A 127 4.18 -14.73 3.99
N PRO A 128 3.12 -14.49 4.80
CA PRO A 128 2.19 -13.41 4.56
C PRO A 128 2.93 -12.09 4.30
N SER A 129 2.64 -11.46 3.17
CA SER A 129 3.31 -10.22 2.75
C SER A 129 2.94 -9.02 3.62
N MET A 130 1.93 -9.14 4.48
CA MET A 130 1.43 -8.10 5.37
C MET A 130 0.95 -8.76 6.68
N PRO A 131 0.93 -8.03 7.81
CA PRO A 131 0.36 -8.53 9.06
C PRO A 131 -1.13 -8.87 8.89
N VAL A 132 -1.51 -10.08 9.29
CA VAL A 132 -2.91 -10.50 9.29
C VAL A 132 -3.47 -10.28 10.70
N PRO A 133 -4.66 -9.66 10.85
CA PRO A 133 -5.25 -9.45 12.17
C PRO A 133 -5.54 -10.78 12.86
N VAL A 134 -5.14 -10.89 14.12
CA VAL A 134 -5.46 -12.04 14.97
C VAL A 134 -6.83 -11.82 15.59
N ILE A 135 -7.80 -12.68 15.27
CA ILE A 135 -9.14 -12.62 15.87
C ILE A 135 -9.10 -13.37 17.22
N ASN A 136 -9.32 -12.66 18.33
CA ASN A 136 -9.43 -13.25 19.66
C ASN A 136 -10.84 -13.03 20.25
N PHE A 137 -11.67 -14.08 20.25
CA PHE A 137 -13.04 -14.02 20.77
C PHE A 137 -13.13 -13.95 22.30
N GLN A 138 -12.03 -14.21 23.04
CA GLN A 138 -12.05 -14.27 24.50
C GLN A 138 -11.98 -12.89 25.18
N GLN A 139 -11.48 -11.85 24.50
CA GLN A 139 -11.33 -10.50 25.08
C GLN A 139 -12.60 -9.63 25.00
N ALA A 140 -13.57 -9.99 24.16
CA ALA A 140 -14.80 -9.20 23.98
C ALA A 140 -15.75 -9.27 25.20
N GLN A 141 -15.58 -10.24 26.09
CA GLN A 141 -16.45 -10.41 27.27
C GLN A 141 -16.03 -9.61 28.50
N GLN A 142 -14.79 -9.09 28.55
CA GLN A 142 -14.27 -8.41 29.75
C GLN A 142 -14.59 -6.91 29.81
N LYS A 143 -14.86 -6.24 28.67
CA LYS A 143 -15.16 -4.79 28.64
C LYS A 143 -16.60 -4.40 28.99
N LYS A 144 -17.48 -5.36 29.33
CA LYS A 144 -18.90 -5.10 29.65
C LYS A 144 -19.22 -5.12 31.16
N LYS A 145 -18.21 -5.10 32.04
CA LYS A 145 -18.38 -5.16 33.50
C LYS A 145 -17.69 -3.98 34.21
N GLU A 146 -18.14 -2.77 33.95
CA GLU A 146 -18.05 -1.61 34.86
C GLU A 146 -19.43 -0.93 34.73
N GLU A 147 -20.23 -0.63 35.76
CA GLU A 147 -19.94 -0.10 37.10
C GLU A 147 -21.05 -0.53 38.10
N PRO A 148 -20.77 -0.75 39.39
CA PRO A 148 -21.82 -0.74 40.42
C PRO A 148 -22.11 0.69 40.87
N THR A 149 -23.29 1.22 40.52
CA THR A 149 -23.84 2.45 41.09
C THR A 149 -24.14 2.26 42.57
N TYR A 150 -23.34 2.86 43.45
CA TYR A 150 -23.68 2.98 44.87
C TYR A 150 -24.57 4.21 45.08
N TYR A 151 -25.86 3.98 45.34
CA TYR A 151 -26.73 4.99 45.96
C TYR A 151 -26.50 4.95 47.48
N HIS A 152 -26.05 6.07 48.06
CA HIS A 152 -26.13 6.31 49.50
C HIS A 152 -27.41 7.10 49.78
N GLY A 153 -28.28 6.53 50.62
CA GLY A 153 -29.41 7.22 51.26
C GLY A 153 -29.00 7.83 52.59
#